data_AF-A0A1A9EVB1-F1
#
_entry.id   AF-A0A1A9EVB1-F1
#
_cell.length_a   1.000
_cell.length_b   1.000
_cell.length_c   1.000
_cell.angle_alpha   90.00
_cell.angle_beta   90.00
_cell.angle_gamma   90.00
#
_symmetry.space_group_name_H-M   'P 1'
#
loop_
_entity.id
_entity.type
_entity.pdbx_description
1 polymer ?
#
loop_
_entity_poly.entity_id
_entity_poly.type
_entity_poly.pdbx_seq_one_letter_code
_entity_poly.pdbx_strand_id
1 'polypeptide(L)'
;MATVDDKPGESAYAHLNEQQWRAQHAIAVACFDELRQLAQQPITEPLDPAALLERWNASIRSLDISQLADDPAFAPPLLQELVAMNTELQSLFSARRSAISEAHNKQKKAHAGINAYRGL
;
A
#
# COMPACT_ATOMS: atom_id res chain seq x y z
N MET A 1 54.54 5.82 -5.18
CA MET A 1 53.44 4.96 -4.68
C MET A 1 52.38 5.86 -4.12
N ALA A 2 51.30 6.09 -4.88
CA ALA A 2 50.14 6.81 -4.38
C ALA A 2 49.27 5.79 -3.62
N THR A 3 49.13 5.97 -2.31
CA THR A 3 48.10 5.26 -1.54
C THR A 3 46.76 5.88 -1.90
N VAL A 4 46.02 5.16 -2.74
CA VAL A 4 44.60 5.33 -2.97
C VAL A 4 43.92 4.91 -1.66
N ASP A 5 43.78 5.85 -0.73
CA ASP A 5 42.95 5.64 0.46
C ASP A 5 41.54 6.14 0.14
N ASP A 6 40.73 5.14 -0.17
CA ASP A 6 39.33 5.10 -0.49
C ASP A 6 38.47 5.81 0.56
N LYS A 7 37.84 6.94 0.19
CA LYS A 7 36.58 7.43 0.80
C LYS A 7 35.79 8.20 -0.26
N PRO A 8 34.43 8.16 -0.28
CA PRO A 8 33.55 7.72 0.80
C PRO A 8 32.51 6.68 0.34
N GLY A 9 32.52 5.50 0.96
CA GLY A 9 31.36 4.60 0.98
C GLY A 9 30.30 5.05 1.99
N GLU A 10 30.12 6.36 2.21
CA GLU A 10 28.95 6.86 2.94
C GLU A 10 27.75 6.60 2.05
N SER A 11 27.05 5.52 2.35
CA SER A 11 25.68 5.27 1.94
C SER A 11 24.92 6.60 2.00
N ALA A 12 24.61 7.18 0.84
CA ALA A 12 24.01 8.51 0.68
C ALA A 12 22.53 8.55 1.13
N TYR A 13 22.21 7.86 2.21
CA TYR A 13 20.93 7.94 2.88
C TYR A 13 21.07 9.05 3.92
N ALA A 14 20.39 10.17 3.68
CA ALA A 14 20.28 11.22 4.67
C ALA A 14 19.77 10.59 5.98
N HIS A 15 20.59 10.65 7.04
CA HIS A 15 20.18 10.14 8.33
C HIS A 15 18.96 10.94 8.82
N LEU A 16 17.83 10.26 8.95
CA LEU A 16 16.58 10.84 9.42
C LEU A 16 16.61 10.93 10.95
N ASN A 17 16.22 12.07 11.49
CA ASN A 17 15.92 12.15 12.91
C ASN A 17 14.56 11.50 13.23
N GLU A 18 14.29 11.24 14.50
CA GLU A 18 13.03 10.62 14.95
C GLU A 18 11.78 11.36 14.41
N GLN A 19 11.79 12.71 14.42
CA GLN A 19 10.64 13.51 13.99
C GLN A 19 10.34 13.33 12.49
N GLN A 20 11.39 13.29 11.66
CA GLN A 20 11.27 13.07 10.22
C GLN A 20 10.78 11.65 9.91
N TRP A 21 11.30 10.66 10.63
CA TRP A 21 10.87 9.27 10.48
C TRP A 21 9.39 9.09 10.87
N ARG A 22 8.96 9.68 12.00
CA ARG A 22 7.55 9.68 12.40
C ARG A 22 6.65 10.40 11.40
N ALA A 23 7.13 11.47 10.75
CA ALA A 23 6.39 12.13 9.69
C ALA A 23 6.19 11.22 8.47
N GLN A 24 7.21 10.46 8.07
CA GLN A 24 7.08 9.45 7.00
C GLN A 24 6.12 8.33 7.38
N HIS A 25 6.16 7.87 8.64
CA HIS A 25 5.20 6.90 9.16
C HIS A 25 3.77 7.43 9.06
N ALA A 26 3.52 8.67 9.47
CA ALA A 26 2.19 9.31 9.36
C ALA A 26 1.71 9.41 7.90
N ILE A 27 2.60 9.70 6.95
CA ILE A 27 2.27 9.70 5.51
C ILE A 27 1.85 8.30 5.05
N ALA A 28 2.56 7.25 5.50
CA ALA A 28 2.19 5.87 5.21
C ALA A 28 0.80 5.54 5.77
N VAL A 29 0.52 5.91 7.02
CA VAL A 29 -0.81 5.72 7.65
C VAL A 29 -1.92 6.43 6.86
N ALA A 30 -1.70 7.68 6.43
CA ALA A 30 -2.69 8.40 5.61
C ALA A 30 -2.93 7.71 4.25
N CYS A 31 -1.88 7.18 3.62
CA CYS A 31 -2.01 6.39 2.39
C CYS A 31 -2.80 5.08 2.62
N PHE A 32 -2.62 4.45 3.79
CA PHE A 32 -3.41 3.29 4.20
C PHE A 32 -4.90 3.64 4.30
N ASP A 33 -5.25 4.77 4.93
CA ASP A 33 -6.65 5.18 5.08
C ASP A 33 -7.33 5.44 3.73
N GLU A 34 -6.61 6.06 2.78
CA GLU A 34 -7.10 6.25 1.41
C GLU A 34 -7.35 4.90 0.70
N LEU A 35 -6.41 3.95 0.82
CA LEU A 35 -6.56 2.60 0.26
C LEU A 35 -7.69 1.80 0.92
N ARG A 36 -7.90 2.00 2.22
CA ARG A 36 -8.97 1.38 2.98
C ARG A 36 -10.34 1.90 2.55
N GLN A 37 -10.49 3.21 2.42
CA GLN A 37 -11.70 3.84 1.89
C GLN A 37 -11.98 3.34 0.48
N LEU A 38 -10.95 3.32 -0.37
CA LEU A 38 -11.04 2.78 -1.71
C LEU A 38 -11.59 1.36 -1.68
N ALA A 39 -11.05 0.47 -0.86
CA ALA A 39 -11.48 -0.93 -0.80
C ALA A 39 -12.95 -1.09 -0.37
N GLN A 40 -13.50 -0.14 0.37
CA GLN A 40 -14.87 -0.13 0.86
C GLN A 40 -15.85 0.59 -0.06
N GLN A 41 -15.37 1.37 -1.04
CA GLN A 41 -16.22 2.08 -1.99
C GLN A 41 -17.01 1.13 -2.90
N PRO A 42 -18.22 1.54 -3.33
CA PRO A 42 -19.02 0.82 -4.31
C PRO A 42 -18.23 0.53 -5.59
N ILE A 43 -18.53 -0.61 -6.24
CA ILE A 43 -17.83 -1.08 -7.45
C ILE A 43 -18.12 -0.19 -8.68
N THR A 44 -19.06 0.75 -8.58
CA THR A 44 -19.54 1.57 -9.69
C THR A 44 -18.64 2.75 -10.05
N GLU A 45 -17.66 3.10 -9.22
CA GLU A 45 -16.76 4.23 -9.48
C GLU A 45 -15.53 3.80 -10.30
N PRO A 46 -15.15 4.56 -11.34
CA PRO A 46 -13.86 4.36 -12.01
C PRO A 46 -12.75 4.73 -11.04
N LEU A 47 -11.88 3.76 -10.76
CA LEU A 47 -10.81 3.89 -9.80
C LEU A 47 -9.46 3.71 -10.48
N ASP A 48 -8.49 4.51 -10.07
CA ASP A 48 -7.08 4.29 -10.38
C ASP A 48 -6.36 3.71 -9.15
N PRO A 49 -6.51 2.40 -8.88
CA PRO A 49 -5.86 1.73 -7.75
C PRO A 49 -4.34 1.62 -7.94
N ALA A 50 -3.82 1.81 -9.16
CA ALA A 50 -2.39 1.64 -9.44
C ALA A 50 -1.58 2.76 -8.78
N ALA A 51 -2.00 4.01 -8.95
CA ALA A 51 -1.32 5.17 -8.35
C ALA A 51 -1.26 5.10 -6.81
N LEU A 52 -2.34 4.65 -6.16
CA LEU A 52 -2.40 4.52 -4.70
C LEU A 52 -1.55 3.35 -4.18
N LEU A 53 -1.50 2.22 -4.90
CA LEU A 53 -0.62 1.10 -4.57
C LEU A 53 0.87 1.45 -4.74
N GLU A 54 1.21 2.20 -5.79
CA GLU A 54 2.58 2.70 -5.98
C GLU A 54 3.01 3.63 -4.84
N ARG A 55 2.13 4.55 -4.44
CA ARG A 55 2.38 5.47 -3.32
C ARG A 55 2.56 4.73 -1.99
N TRP A 56 1.76 3.70 -1.72
CA TRP A 56 1.92 2.85 -0.54
C TRP A 56 3.25 2.09 -0.54
N ASN A 57 3.59 1.46 -1.66
CA ASN A 57 4.86 0.73 -1.80
C ASN A 57 6.07 1.66 -1.63
N ALA A 58 6.02 2.86 -2.19
CA ALA A 58 7.06 3.86 -2.02
C ALA A 58 7.18 4.29 -0.55
N SER A 59 6.05 4.52 0.13
CA SER A 59 6.02 4.95 1.53
C SER A 59 6.60 3.90 2.47
N ILE A 60 6.22 2.62 2.32
CA ILE A 60 6.80 1.53 3.14
C ILE A 60 8.29 1.38 2.88
N ARG A 61 8.73 1.42 1.62
CA ARG A 61 10.16 1.27 1.29
C ARG A 61 11.02 2.42 1.80
N SER A 62 10.44 3.60 2.03
CA SER A 62 11.14 4.73 2.63
C SER A 62 11.35 4.60 4.14
N LEU A 63 10.60 3.70 4.80
CA LEU A 63 10.69 3.47 6.24
C LEU A 63 11.72 2.37 6.55
N ASP A 64 12.99 2.74 6.46
CA ASP A 64 14.12 1.87 6.83
C ASP A 64 14.75 2.35 8.15
N ILE A 65 14.81 1.45 9.14
CA ILE A 65 15.43 1.71 10.44
C ILE A 65 16.94 2.00 10.29
N SER A 66 17.60 1.46 9.26
CA SER A 66 19.01 1.69 9.00
C SER A 66 19.35 3.15 8.68
N GLN A 67 18.33 3.95 8.33
CA GLN A 67 18.46 5.37 8.00
C GLN A 67 18.29 6.29 9.21
N LEU A 68 18.04 5.76 10.42
CA LEU A 68 17.90 6.58 11.62
C LEU A 68 19.26 7.09 12.11
N ALA A 69 19.32 8.38 12.43
CA ALA A 69 20.45 9.01 13.10
C ALA A 69 20.49 8.68 14.61
N ASP A 70 19.29 8.46 15.18
CA ASP A 70 19.01 8.38 16.62
C ASP A 70 18.75 6.93 17.09
N ASP A 71 18.47 6.74 18.39
CA ASP A 71 18.11 5.44 18.97
C ASP A 71 16.85 4.86 18.27
N PRO A 72 16.94 3.67 17.64
CA PRO A 72 15.85 3.09 16.89
C PRO A 72 14.74 2.47 17.76
N ALA A 73 14.82 2.50 19.10
CA ALA A 73 13.89 1.80 19.99
C ALA A 73 12.40 2.13 19.75
N PHE A 74 12.08 3.32 19.23
CA PHE A 74 10.70 3.73 18.93
C PHE A 74 10.13 3.14 17.61
N ALA A 75 10.99 2.72 16.67
CA ALA A 75 10.58 2.34 15.31
C ALA A 75 9.97 0.92 15.19
N PRO A 76 10.47 -0.13 15.88
CA PRO A 76 9.90 -1.48 15.80
C PRO A 76 8.39 -1.59 16.06
N PRO A 77 7.81 -0.99 17.12
CA PRO A 77 6.36 -1.08 17.33
C PRO A 77 5.56 -0.38 16.22
N LEU A 78 6.08 0.72 15.66
CA LEU A 78 5.43 1.45 14.56
C LEU A 78 5.51 0.68 13.23
N LEU A 79 6.59 -0.07 12.99
CA LEU A 79 6.67 -0.98 11.84
C LEU A 79 5.71 -2.17 11.99
N GLN A 80 5.53 -2.71 13.20
CA GLN A 80 4.54 -3.77 13.44
C GLN A 80 3.11 -3.30 13.13
N GLU A 81 2.80 -2.05 13.45
CA GLU A 81 1.52 -1.42 13.07
C GLU A 81 1.34 -1.40 11.55
N LEU A 82 2.37 -1.00 10.79
CA LEU A 82 2.31 -1.00 9.33
C LEU A 82 2.17 -2.40 8.73
N VAL A 83 2.76 -3.42 9.36
CA VAL A 83 2.56 -4.82 8.95
C VAL A 83 1.10 -5.22 9.14
N ALA A 84 0.50 -4.88 10.29
CA ALA A 84 -0.92 -5.16 10.54
C ALA A 84 -1.84 -4.44 9.55
N MET A 85 -1.57 -3.17 9.26
CA MET A 85 -2.28 -2.39 8.23
C MET A 85 -2.18 -3.04 6.84
N ASN A 86 -0.99 -3.54 6.47
CA ASN A 86 -0.81 -4.24 5.20
C ASN A 86 -1.65 -5.55 5.14
N THR A 87 -1.72 -6.31 6.24
CA THR A 87 -2.59 -7.49 6.34
C THR A 87 -4.07 -7.12 6.22
N GLU A 88 -4.51 -6.03 6.84
CA GLU A 88 -5.89 -5.53 6.70
C GLU A 88 -6.20 -5.19 5.24
N LEU A 89 -5.33 -4.44 4.56
CA LEU A 89 -5.52 -4.10 3.14
C LEU A 89 -5.62 -5.35 2.27
N GLN A 90 -4.76 -6.35 2.48
CA GLN A 90 -4.84 -7.62 1.74
C GLN A 90 -6.20 -8.30 1.92
N SER A 91 -6.72 -8.33 3.15
CA SER A 91 -8.06 -8.87 3.44
C SER A 91 -9.16 -8.10 2.70
N LEU A 92 -9.16 -6.77 2.81
CA LEU A 92 -10.16 -5.91 2.20
C LEU A 92 -10.17 -6.01 0.66
N PHE A 93 -9.01 -5.95 0.02
CA PHE A 93 -8.91 -6.08 -1.44
C PHE A 93 -9.26 -7.48 -1.93
N SER A 94 -8.96 -8.53 -1.15
CA SER A 94 -9.38 -9.89 -1.47
C SER A 94 -10.91 -10.05 -1.42
N ALA A 95 -11.55 -9.48 -0.39
CA ALA A 95 -13.01 -9.43 -0.28
C ALA A 95 -13.63 -8.64 -1.44
N ARG A 96 -13.06 -7.47 -1.76
CA ARG A 96 -13.52 -6.65 -2.88
C ARG A 96 -13.43 -7.38 -4.22
N ARG A 97 -12.31 -8.05 -4.51
CA ARG A 97 -12.13 -8.86 -5.73
C ARG A 97 -13.18 -9.96 -5.83
N SER A 98 -13.51 -10.61 -4.71
CA SER A 98 -14.56 -11.63 -4.65
C SER A 98 -15.94 -11.04 -4.97
N ALA A 99 -16.26 -9.87 -4.42
CA ALA A 99 -17.51 -9.16 -4.69
C ALA A 99 -17.64 -8.74 -6.16
N ILE A 100 -16.56 -8.25 -6.78
CA ILE A 100 -16.50 -7.92 -8.21
C ILE A 100 -16.78 -9.17 -9.06
N SER A 101 -16.12 -10.29 -8.75
CA SER A 101 -16.33 -11.56 -9.45
C SER A 101 -17.78 -12.04 -9.35
N GLU A 102 -18.38 -11.95 -8.16
CA GLU A 102 -19.77 -12.32 -7.94
C GLU A 102 -20.74 -11.40 -8.72
N ALA A 103 -20.52 -10.09 -8.71
CA ALA A 103 -21.31 -9.12 -9.46
C ALA A 103 -21.28 -9.42 -10.97
N HIS A 104 -20.09 -9.71 -11.51
CA HIS A 104 -19.93 -10.09 -12.91
C HIS A 104 -20.64 -11.41 -13.25
N ASN A 105 -20.59 -12.41 -12.35
CA ASN A 105 -21.32 -13.66 -12.52
C ASN A 105 -22.85 -13.46 -12.49
N LYS A 106 -23.36 -12.58 -11.62
CA LYS A 106 -24.77 -12.20 -11.61
C LYS A 106 -25.18 -11.50 -12.91
N GLN A 107 -24.36 -10.57 -13.40
CA GLN A 107 -24.61 -9.88 -14.66
C GLN A 107 -24.63 -10.85 -15.85
N LYS A 108 -23.70 -11.80 -15.93
CA LYS A 108 -23.70 -12.86 -16.95
C LYS A 108 -24.98 -13.71 -16.92
N LYS A 109 -25.43 -14.13 -15.73
CA LYS A 109 -26.68 -14.90 -15.56
C LYS A 109 -27.90 -14.08 -15.98
N ALA A 110 -27.95 -12.79 -15.62
CA ALA A 110 -29.03 -11.90 -16.01
C ALA A 110 -29.10 -11.73 -17.54
N HIS A 111 -27.96 -11.51 -18.21
CA HIS A 111 -27.91 -11.44 -19.68
C HIS A 111 -28.30 -12.75 -20.36
N ALA A 112 -27.88 -13.90 -19.82
CA ALA A 112 -28.32 -15.20 -20.33
C ALA A 112 -29.83 -15.38 -20.22
N GLY A 113 -30.44 -14.97 -19.09
CA GLY A 113 -31.89 -14.97 -18.91
C GLY A 113 -32.61 -14.05 -19.91
N ILE A 114 -32.15 -12.81 -20.08
CA ILE A 114 -32.71 -11.85 -21.05
C ILE A 114 -32.64 -12.40 -22.49
N ASN A 115 -31.53 -13.01 -22.88
CA ASN A 115 -31.38 -13.62 -24.21
C ASN A 115 -32.30 -14.83 -24.39
N ALA A 116 -32.52 -15.64 -23.36
CA ALA A 116 -33.48 -16.74 -23.41
C ALA A 116 -34.93 -16.23 -23.58
N TYR A 117 -35.31 -15.13 -22.93
CA TYR A 117 -36.63 -14.52 -23.09
C TYR A 117 -36.84 -13.82 -24.44
N ARG A 118 -35.78 -13.33 -25.10
CA ARG A 118 -35.87 -12.74 -26.46
C ARG A 118 -35.85 -13.77 -27.59
N GLY A 119 -35.46 -15.02 -27.30
CA GLY A 119 -35.41 -16.12 -28.28
C GLY A 119 -36.66 -17.00 -28.31
N LEU A 120 -37.66 -16.71 -27.47
CA LEU A 120 -39.03 -17.25 -27.54
C LEU A 120 -39.93 -16.29 -28.31
#